data_AF-A0A956JN57-F1
#
_entry.id   AF-A0A956JN57-F1
#
_cell.length_a   1.000
_cell.length_b   1.000
_cell.length_c   1.000
_cell.angle_alpha   90.00
_cell.angle_beta   90.00
_cell.angle_gamma   90.00
#
_symmetry.space_group_name_H-M   'P 1'
#
loop_
_entity.id
_entity.type
_entity.pdbx_description
1 polymer ?
#
loop_
_entity_poly.entity_id
_entity_poly.type
_entity_poly.pdbx_seq_one_letter_code
_entity_poly.pdbx_strand_id
1 'polypeptide(L)'
;MSIKPSRCVRWLVLVACLAFGASAHAKDVGEIALVEDVDGSIAAAGGSFLPQEVIAKASCAFLQSHADKYGLHVFFFTFPLGLFGGTPTGWPVTVPAKGIGLDGWGDHGAAFCAPGGTLRHAIKMGELDALPDDPDALYTLTAAGLSAIEVLGHELGHQWMAAVNFKLADGQLHCLHRQFKSGNTSGRNAQCDGYAMSDFATHWSAFFAGGSVMYGNSIDDLGNGRFRLYNNGPKYSAFDQYLMGLRDKREVPAMFVIAPSDLANSGSGDYPQPPGAEKIVSGTRIDFTVDDVIRVHGPRDPAVEPCHWKAAFAIVHPKDAPPSAAQIAKVDAYRKRFEAFYATATDQRGSIDTTLAATGAGTTGCPASGIRPDGGAAQDAATPGDGGLGGEPASDAGNDANPPGGCSCRSADGEPAAGATWICFALLALALLAARRGTTCRRLPRRSK
;
A
#
# COMPACT_ATOMS: atom_id res chain seq x y z
N MET A 1 73.32 1.73 41.74
CA MET A 1 72.90 0.49 41.02
C MET A 1 72.25 -0.42 42.06
N SER A 2 70.94 -0.30 42.30
CA SER A 2 69.83 -0.90 41.55
C SER A 2 69.88 -2.43 41.54
N ILE A 3 68.98 -3.08 42.31
CA ILE A 3 67.89 -3.94 41.80
C ILE A 3 66.96 -4.38 42.97
N LYS A 4 65.70 -3.92 42.86
CA LYS A 4 64.35 -4.46 43.21
C LYS A 4 64.01 -5.00 44.61
N PRO A 5 62.85 -4.54 45.14
CA PRO A 5 61.85 -5.40 45.76
C PRO A 5 60.61 -5.58 44.87
N SER A 6 60.00 -6.75 45.01
CA SER A 6 58.80 -7.27 44.35
C SER A 6 57.55 -6.44 44.62
N ARG A 7 56.73 -6.22 43.58
CA ARG A 7 55.34 -5.74 43.72
C ARG A 7 54.36 -6.85 43.37
N CYS A 8 53.54 -7.22 44.35
CA CYS A 8 52.29 -7.96 44.16
C CYS A 8 51.35 -7.17 43.24
N VAL A 9 50.84 -7.81 42.20
CA VAL A 9 49.77 -7.28 41.35
C VAL A 9 48.44 -7.79 41.89
N ARG A 10 47.61 -6.88 42.40
CA ARG A 10 46.19 -7.09 42.70
C ARG A 10 45.41 -7.08 41.39
N TRP A 11 44.80 -8.19 41.02
CA TRP A 11 43.79 -8.22 39.96
C TRP A 11 42.45 -7.76 40.53
N LEU A 12 41.98 -6.61 40.06
CA LEU A 12 40.60 -6.14 40.23
C LEU A 12 39.81 -6.68 39.03
N VAL A 13 38.97 -7.68 39.26
CA VAL A 13 37.98 -8.13 38.27
C VAL A 13 36.81 -7.15 38.32
N LEU A 14 36.70 -6.31 37.30
CA LEU A 14 35.51 -5.50 37.03
C LEU A 14 34.45 -6.44 36.47
N VAL A 15 33.46 -6.80 37.29
CA VAL A 15 32.24 -7.46 36.81
C VAL A 15 31.38 -6.35 36.18
N ALA A 16 31.49 -6.22 34.85
CA ALA A 16 30.52 -5.45 34.09
C ALA A 16 29.20 -6.23 34.08
N CYS A 17 28.24 -5.81 34.92
CA CYS A 17 26.85 -6.19 34.73
C CYS A 17 26.37 -5.57 33.41
N LEU A 18 26.48 -6.34 32.33
CA LEU A 18 25.68 -6.13 31.13
C LEU A 18 24.24 -6.37 31.53
N ALA A 19 23.53 -5.29 31.86
CA ALA A 19 22.07 -5.28 31.84
C ALA A 19 21.66 -5.53 30.38
N PHE A 20 21.45 -6.80 30.04
CA PHE A 20 20.63 -7.14 28.89
C PHE A 20 19.27 -6.51 29.15
N GLY A 21 18.98 -5.41 28.46
CA GLY A 21 17.64 -4.88 28.40
C GLY A 21 16.72 -6.02 27.97
N ALA A 22 15.71 -6.32 28.79
CA ALA A 22 14.68 -7.27 28.42
C ALA A 22 14.07 -6.78 27.10
N SER A 23 14.37 -7.48 26.02
CA SER A 23 13.80 -7.23 24.71
C SER A 23 12.29 -7.24 24.84
N ALA A 24 11.63 -6.21 24.30
CA ALA A 24 10.18 -6.16 24.20
C ALA A 24 9.70 -7.45 23.52
N HIS A 25 9.04 -8.32 24.27
CA HIS A 25 8.59 -9.59 23.75
C HIS A 25 7.35 -9.32 22.90
N ALA A 26 7.52 -9.22 21.58
CA ALA A 26 6.41 -9.60 20.73
C ALA A 26 6.08 -11.05 21.07
N LYS A 27 4.82 -11.29 21.38
CA LYS A 27 4.32 -12.63 21.71
C LYS A 27 3.31 -13.00 20.66
N ASP A 28 3.69 -13.87 19.74
CA ASP A 28 2.77 -14.31 18.70
C ASP A 28 1.67 -15.19 19.31
N VAL A 29 0.45 -15.04 18.79
CA VAL A 29 -0.69 -15.92 19.13
C VAL A 29 -1.20 -16.51 17.83
N GLY A 30 -0.84 -17.76 17.57
CA GLY A 30 -1.06 -18.37 16.26
C GLY A 30 -0.21 -17.65 15.19
N GLU A 31 -0.87 -17.20 14.12
CA GLU A 31 -0.23 -16.46 13.01
C GLU A 31 -0.36 -14.93 13.15
N ILE A 32 -0.75 -14.44 14.33
CA ILE A 32 -0.87 -13.00 14.61
C ILE A 32 0.26 -12.56 15.52
N ALA A 33 1.04 -11.58 15.06
CA ALA A 33 2.07 -10.95 15.87
C ALA A 33 1.44 -9.94 16.84
N LEU A 34 1.86 -9.96 18.11
CA LEU A 34 1.47 -8.94 19.09
C LEU A 34 2.62 -7.97 19.31
N VAL A 35 2.40 -6.70 19.00
CA VAL A 35 3.41 -5.64 19.08
C VAL A 35 3.06 -4.73 20.26
N GLU A 36 3.87 -4.79 21.31
CA GLU A 36 3.71 -3.95 22.49
C GLU A 36 4.28 -2.54 22.23
N ASP A 37 3.46 -1.51 22.40
CA ASP A 37 3.88 -0.11 22.45
C ASP A 37 4.46 0.21 23.85
N VAL A 38 5.71 -0.22 24.05
CA VAL A 38 6.37 -0.24 25.36
C VAL A 38 6.50 1.15 25.98
N ASP A 39 6.78 2.17 25.18
CA ASP A 39 7.05 3.54 25.62
C ASP A 39 5.95 4.54 25.24
N GLY A 40 4.87 4.06 24.62
CA GLY A 40 3.75 4.89 24.15
C GLY A 40 4.06 5.70 22.89
N SER A 41 5.23 5.50 22.27
CA SER A 41 5.65 6.30 21.12
C SER A 41 4.89 5.96 19.84
N ILE A 42 4.34 4.75 19.72
CA ILE A 42 3.49 4.37 18.58
C ILE A 42 2.13 5.09 18.72
N ALA A 43 1.52 5.06 19.90
CA ALA A 43 0.27 5.75 20.18
C ALA A 43 0.39 7.27 20.01
N ALA A 44 1.50 7.86 20.47
CA ALA A 44 1.78 9.28 20.27
C ALA A 44 1.86 9.66 18.77
N ALA A 45 2.44 8.80 17.93
CA ALA A 45 2.51 9.01 16.49
C ALA A 45 1.16 8.86 15.78
N GLY A 46 0.18 8.17 16.39
CA GLY A 46 -1.19 8.10 15.87
C GLY A 46 -1.82 9.48 15.69
N GLY A 47 -1.52 10.42 16.61
CA GLY A 47 -2.00 11.80 16.54
C GLY A 47 -1.27 12.70 15.52
N SER A 48 -0.27 12.18 14.81
CA SER A 48 0.48 12.93 13.80
C SER A 48 -0.36 13.24 12.57
N PHE A 49 -0.06 14.35 11.91
CA PHE A 49 -0.62 14.68 10.59
C PHE A 49 0.01 13.83 9.47
N LEU A 50 1.14 13.16 9.76
CA LEU A 50 1.84 12.29 8.84
C LEU A 50 1.46 10.83 9.13
N PRO A 51 0.51 10.25 8.38
CA PRO A 51 -0.02 8.92 8.68
C PRO A 51 1.04 7.81 8.60
N GLN A 52 2.14 8.02 7.89
CA GLN A 52 3.24 7.07 7.80
C GLN A 52 4.06 6.93 9.08
N GLU A 53 4.03 7.90 10.00
CA GLU A 53 4.86 7.86 11.22
C GLU A 53 4.46 6.72 12.16
N VAL A 54 3.16 6.54 12.38
CA VAL A 54 2.65 5.43 13.20
C VAL A 54 2.94 4.07 12.56
N ILE A 55 2.86 3.96 11.23
CA ILE A 55 3.13 2.72 10.47
C ILE A 55 4.62 2.37 10.55
N ALA A 56 5.49 3.37 10.40
CA ALA A 56 6.93 3.22 10.49
C ALA A 56 7.35 2.75 11.89
N LYS A 57 6.82 3.37 12.95
CA LYS A 57 7.10 2.96 14.34
C LYS A 57 6.59 1.54 14.65
N ALA A 58 5.38 1.20 14.21
CA ALA A 58 4.84 -0.14 14.36
C ALA A 58 5.71 -1.19 13.63
N SER A 59 6.19 -0.87 12.43
CA SER A 59 7.12 -1.73 11.68
C SER A 59 8.45 -1.90 12.41
N CYS A 60 9.04 -0.82 12.92
CA CYS A 60 10.25 -0.88 13.72
C CYS A 60 10.07 -1.76 14.97
N ALA A 61 8.95 -1.63 15.69
CA ALA A 61 8.66 -2.45 16.86
C ALA A 61 8.48 -3.93 16.50
N PHE A 62 7.77 -4.23 15.41
CA PHE A 62 7.62 -5.59 14.88
C PHE A 62 9.00 -6.23 14.56
N LEU A 63 9.88 -5.49 13.88
CA LEU A 63 11.19 -5.97 13.46
C LEU A 63 12.21 -6.13 14.61
N GLN A 64 11.90 -5.71 15.84
CA GLN A 64 12.73 -6.00 17.02
C GLN A 64 12.71 -7.50 17.39
N SER A 65 11.67 -8.22 16.98
CA SER A 65 11.42 -9.62 17.34
C SER A 65 11.22 -10.53 16.12
N HIS A 66 10.93 -9.94 14.97
CA HIS A 66 10.71 -10.65 13.71
C HIS A 66 11.78 -10.29 12.69
N ALA A 67 12.24 -11.27 11.93
CA ALA A 67 13.15 -11.02 10.81
C ALA A 67 12.48 -10.19 9.71
N ASP A 68 13.26 -9.37 9.00
CA ASP A 68 12.85 -8.62 7.80
C ASP A 68 12.69 -9.55 6.59
N LYS A 69 11.64 -10.38 6.64
CA LYS A 69 11.31 -11.40 5.64
C LYS A 69 9.90 -11.24 5.04
N TYR A 70 9.23 -10.13 5.32
CA TYR A 70 7.85 -9.87 4.92
C TYR A 70 7.81 -8.70 3.95
N GLY A 71 7.22 -8.90 2.77
CA GLY A 71 7.04 -7.84 1.78
C GLY A 71 5.94 -6.85 2.15
N LEU A 72 5.03 -7.26 3.05
CA LEU A 72 3.91 -6.47 3.53
C LEU A 72 3.78 -6.57 5.05
N HIS A 73 3.62 -5.43 5.73
CA HIS A 73 3.14 -5.40 7.12
C HIS A 73 1.71 -4.85 7.17
N VAL A 74 0.84 -5.46 7.98
CA VAL A 74 -0.54 -5.00 8.20
C VAL A 74 -0.77 -4.84 9.70
N PHE A 75 -1.03 -3.61 10.13
CA PHE A 75 -1.20 -3.25 11.54
C PHE A 75 -2.64 -2.89 11.89
N PHE A 76 -3.09 -3.44 13.01
CA PHE A 76 -4.34 -3.12 13.69
C PHE A 76 -4.04 -2.61 15.09
N PHE A 77 -4.88 -1.72 15.62
CA PHE A 77 -4.59 -1.02 16.87
C PHE A 77 -5.71 -1.23 17.89
N THR A 78 -5.36 -1.48 19.16
CA THR A 78 -6.33 -1.61 20.26
C THR A 78 -6.63 -0.28 20.96
N PHE A 79 -6.17 0.83 20.38
CA PHE A 79 -6.32 2.17 20.92
C PHE A 79 -6.66 3.16 19.80
N PRO A 80 -7.32 4.28 20.12
CA PRO A 80 -7.69 5.28 19.14
C PRO A 80 -6.45 5.98 18.60
N LEU A 81 -6.42 6.17 17.29
CA LEU A 81 -5.34 6.85 16.58
C LEU A 81 -5.68 8.32 16.26
N GLY A 82 -6.71 8.87 16.90
CA GLY A 82 -7.17 10.24 16.65
C GLY A 82 -7.75 10.44 15.24
N LEU A 83 -8.13 11.69 14.95
CA LEU A 83 -8.90 12.04 13.74
C LEU A 83 -8.17 11.73 12.43
N PHE A 84 -6.84 11.85 12.42
CA PHE A 84 -6.01 11.66 11.22
C PHE A 84 -5.38 10.28 11.15
N GLY A 85 -5.24 9.61 12.29
CA GLY A 85 -4.69 8.26 12.36
C GLY A 85 -5.74 7.15 12.22
N GLY A 86 -7.03 7.42 12.44
CA GLY A 86 -8.09 6.40 12.41
C GLY A 86 -8.47 5.87 11.01
N THR A 87 -8.17 6.61 9.94
CA THR A 87 -8.44 6.16 8.57
C THR A 87 -7.41 5.09 8.15
N PRO A 88 -7.83 3.98 7.51
CA PRO A 88 -6.93 3.05 6.87
C PRO A 88 -5.96 3.76 5.93
N THR A 89 -4.71 3.30 5.90
CA THR A 89 -3.67 3.91 5.06
C THR A 89 -2.60 2.89 4.73
N GLY A 90 -2.33 2.70 3.45
CA GLY A 90 -1.17 2.00 2.91
C GLY A 90 -0.05 2.96 2.53
N TRP A 91 1.18 2.61 2.86
CA TRP A 91 2.37 3.39 2.53
C TRP A 91 3.44 2.54 1.82
N PRO A 92 3.79 2.88 0.56
CA PRO A 92 4.88 2.21 -0.14
C PRO A 92 6.22 2.51 0.54
N VAL A 93 6.85 1.49 1.07
CA VAL A 93 8.17 1.59 1.72
C VAL A 93 9.26 1.56 0.66
N THR A 94 9.17 0.61 -0.28
CA THR A 94 10.07 0.53 -1.44
C THR A 94 9.28 0.25 -2.72
N VAL A 95 9.59 1.00 -3.77
CA VAL A 95 8.97 0.84 -5.10
C VAL A 95 10.09 0.62 -6.13
N PRO A 96 10.56 -0.63 -6.30
CA PRO A 96 11.66 -0.92 -7.22
C PRO A 96 11.24 -0.83 -8.70
N ALA A 97 9.94 -0.91 -8.97
CA ALA A 97 9.43 -0.97 -10.33
C ALA A 97 9.34 0.42 -10.98
N LYS A 98 9.67 0.46 -12.26
CA LYS A 98 9.60 1.64 -13.13
C LYS A 98 8.45 1.53 -14.12
N GLY A 99 8.13 2.65 -14.75
CA GLY A 99 7.09 2.71 -15.79
C GLY A 99 5.67 2.66 -15.24
N ILE A 100 5.49 2.90 -13.94
CA ILE A 100 4.19 2.96 -13.24
C ILE A 100 3.87 4.35 -12.70
N GLY A 101 4.57 5.39 -13.17
CA GLY A 101 4.35 6.77 -12.73
C GLY A 101 4.85 7.09 -11.32
N LEU A 102 5.66 6.19 -10.74
CA LEU A 102 6.31 6.35 -9.43
C LEU A 102 7.85 6.40 -9.54
N ASP A 103 8.36 6.67 -10.74
CA ASP A 103 9.79 6.80 -10.97
C ASP A 103 10.34 7.93 -10.08
N GLY A 104 11.18 7.58 -9.11
CA GLY A 104 11.73 8.53 -8.14
C GLY A 104 11.07 8.53 -6.75
N TRP A 105 10.13 7.64 -6.45
CA TRP A 105 9.59 7.47 -5.08
C TRP A 105 10.69 7.29 -4.02
N GLY A 106 11.70 6.48 -4.35
CA GLY A 106 12.85 6.22 -3.48
C GLY A 106 12.67 5.02 -2.56
N ASP A 107 13.63 4.86 -1.65
CA ASP A 107 13.67 3.81 -0.64
C ASP A 107 13.49 4.42 0.74
N HIS A 108 12.43 4.02 1.44
CA HIS A 108 12.12 4.43 2.80
C HIS A 108 12.38 3.33 3.84
N GLY A 109 12.98 2.21 3.47
CA GLY A 109 13.22 1.05 4.33
C GLY A 109 13.90 1.40 5.65
N ALA A 110 14.87 2.32 5.64
CA ALA A 110 15.54 2.79 6.85
C ALA A 110 14.57 3.43 7.88
N ALA A 111 13.57 4.18 7.42
CA ALA A 111 12.57 4.79 8.30
C ALA A 111 11.63 3.74 8.94
N PHE A 112 11.51 2.57 8.32
CA PHE A 112 10.68 1.44 8.78
C PHE A 112 11.53 0.33 9.47
N CYS A 113 12.81 0.60 9.74
CA CYS A 113 13.78 -0.36 10.28
C CYS A 113 13.98 -1.62 9.40
N ALA A 114 13.70 -1.51 8.11
CA ALA A 114 13.84 -2.56 7.09
C ALA A 114 14.82 -2.14 5.98
N PRO A 115 16.10 -1.82 6.31
CA PRO A 115 17.06 -1.34 5.30
C PRO A 115 17.48 -2.43 4.29
N GLY A 116 17.08 -3.69 4.50
CA GLY A 116 17.36 -4.80 3.59
C GLY A 116 16.52 -4.77 2.31
N GLY A 117 15.48 -3.94 2.26
CA GLY A 117 14.62 -3.77 1.08
C GLY A 117 13.59 -4.90 0.89
N THR A 118 13.48 -5.85 1.82
CA THR A 118 12.44 -6.89 1.75
C THR A 118 11.05 -6.28 1.94
N LEU A 119 10.89 -5.41 2.93
CA LEU A 119 9.64 -4.68 3.15
C LEU A 119 9.37 -3.72 1.98
N ARG A 120 8.26 -3.96 1.28
CA ARG A 120 7.81 -3.14 0.15
C ARG A 120 6.68 -2.21 0.53
N HIS A 121 5.75 -2.66 1.36
CA HIS A 121 4.56 -1.90 1.71
C HIS A 121 4.19 -2.11 3.18
N ALA A 122 3.57 -1.10 3.80
CA ALA A 122 3.04 -1.24 5.14
C ALA A 122 1.67 -0.56 5.25
N ILE A 123 0.73 -1.23 5.90
CA ILE A 123 -0.66 -0.82 6.02
C ILE A 123 -1.01 -0.67 7.49
N LYS A 124 -1.74 0.40 7.80
CA LYS A 124 -2.52 0.54 9.03
C LYS A 124 -3.99 0.43 8.67
N MET A 125 -4.69 -0.50 9.30
CA MET A 125 -6.15 -0.65 9.16
C MET A 125 -6.94 0.19 10.17
N GLY A 126 -6.26 0.78 11.17
CA GLY A 126 -6.87 1.63 12.18
C GLY A 126 -7.23 0.88 13.46
N GLU A 127 -8.19 1.44 14.20
CA GLU A 127 -8.66 0.90 15.48
C GLU A 127 -9.57 -0.33 15.26
N LEU A 128 -9.31 -1.41 15.98
CA LEU A 128 -10.02 -2.68 15.82
C LEU A 128 -11.52 -2.59 16.09
N ASP A 129 -11.90 -1.76 17.06
CA ASP A 129 -13.30 -1.61 17.48
C ASP A 129 -14.09 -0.77 16.46
N ALA A 130 -13.40 -0.05 15.57
CA ALA A 130 -13.99 0.73 14.50
C ALA A 130 -14.20 -0.07 13.20
N LEU A 131 -13.58 -1.25 13.09
CA LEU A 131 -13.74 -2.18 11.98
C LEU A 131 -14.95 -3.10 12.22
N PRO A 132 -15.67 -3.56 11.18
CA PRO A 132 -16.69 -4.58 11.34
C PRO A 132 -16.07 -5.92 11.79
N ASP A 133 -16.84 -6.77 12.46
CA ASP A 133 -16.37 -8.11 12.87
C ASP A 133 -16.27 -9.06 11.68
N ASP A 134 -17.17 -8.93 10.71
CA ASP A 134 -17.13 -9.62 9.42
C ASP A 134 -16.27 -8.81 8.42
N PRO A 135 -15.14 -9.35 7.92
CA PRO A 135 -14.30 -8.64 6.96
C PRO A 135 -15.03 -8.31 5.64
N ASP A 136 -16.07 -9.06 5.27
CA ASP A 136 -16.88 -8.82 4.06
C ASP A 136 -18.01 -7.79 4.28
N ALA A 137 -18.23 -7.35 5.52
CA ALA A 137 -19.18 -6.27 5.79
C ALA A 137 -18.64 -4.90 5.37
N LEU A 138 -19.56 -4.02 4.98
CA LEU A 138 -19.25 -2.64 4.58
C LEU A 138 -18.47 -1.89 5.67
N TYR A 139 -17.39 -1.23 5.28
CA TYR A 139 -16.65 -0.34 6.15
C TYR A 139 -17.30 1.04 6.16
N THR A 140 -18.16 1.29 7.16
CA THR A 140 -19.04 2.47 7.19
C THR A 140 -18.34 3.80 7.48
N LEU A 141 -17.04 3.77 7.80
CA LEU A 141 -16.27 4.99 8.05
C LEU A 141 -15.77 5.65 6.75
N THR A 142 -15.86 4.97 5.60
CA THR A 142 -15.60 5.58 4.29
C THR A 142 -16.89 5.67 3.47
N ALA A 143 -17.00 6.72 2.67
CA ALA A 143 -18.08 6.88 1.69
C ALA A 143 -17.84 6.05 0.40
N ALA A 144 -16.78 5.22 0.37
CA ALA A 144 -16.38 4.45 -0.80
C ALA A 144 -17.24 3.21 -1.07
N GLY A 145 -18.08 2.80 -0.11
CA GLY A 145 -18.94 1.62 -0.27
C GLY A 145 -18.17 0.29 -0.37
N LEU A 146 -16.93 0.25 0.13
CA LEU A 146 -16.10 -0.94 0.19
C LEU A 146 -16.35 -1.72 1.49
N SER A 147 -16.31 -3.04 1.41
CA SER A 147 -16.12 -3.91 2.58
C SER A 147 -14.76 -3.69 3.22
N ALA A 148 -14.60 -4.09 4.48
CA ALA A 148 -13.33 -3.88 5.18
C ALA A 148 -12.17 -4.67 4.55
N ILE A 149 -12.44 -5.83 3.92
CA ILE A 149 -11.42 -6.57 3.18
C ILE A 149 -11.07 -5.90 1.85
N GLU A 150 -12.04 -5.30 1.17
CA GLU A 150 -11.78 -4.50 -0.03
C GLU A 150 -10.99 -3.23 0.29
N VAL A 151 -11.20 -2.63 1.48
CA VAL A 151 -10.36 -1.53 1.98
C VAL A 151 -8.93 -2.00 2.19
N LEU A 152 -8.69 -3.17 2.79
CA LEU A 152 -7.32 -3.71 2.90
C LEU A 152 -6.68 -3.92 1.52
N GLY A 153 -7.45 -4.38 0.53
CA GLY A 153 -7.03 -4.46 -0.87
C GLY A 153 -6.72 -3.09 -1.48
N HIS A 154 -7.57 -2.09 -1.24
CA HIS A 154 -7.34 -0.70 -1.65
C HIS A 154 -6.02 -0.18 -1.10
N GLU A 155 -5.80 -0.35 0.21
CA GLU A 155 -4.57 0.11 0.86
C GLU A 155 -3.33 -0.62 0.33
N LEU A 156 -3.41 -1.91 0.00
CA LEU A 156 -2.31 -2.62 -0.67
C LEU A 156 -2.06 -2.08 -2.07
N GLY A 157 -3.10 -1.72 -2.82
CA GLY A 157 -2.98 -1.21 -4.18
C GLY A 157 -2.17 0.09 -4.30
N HIS A 158 -2.04 0.85 -3.20
CA HIS A 158 -1.14 2.00 -3.13
C HIS A 158 0.34 1.66 -3.36
N GLN A 159 0.77 0.39 -3.25
CA GLN A 159 2.12 -0.03 -3.67
C GLN A 159 2.43 0.32 -5.12
N TRP A 160 1.43 0.28 -6.00
CA TRP A 160 1.58 0.55 -7.43
C TRP A 160 0.96 1.88 -7.85
N MET A 161 0.02 2.41 -7.05
CA MET A 161 -0.70 3.68 -7.22
C MET A 161 -1.43 3.86 -8.57
N ALA A 162 -2.42 4.76 -8.60
CA ALA A 162 -2.94 5.33 -9.84
C ALA A 162 -2.16 6.60 -10.22
N ALA A 163 -0.86 6.46 -10.51
CA ALA A 163 0.05 7.59 -10.75
C ALA A 163 0.43 7.80 -12.22
N VAL A 164 0.11 6.82 -13.08
CA VAL A 164 0.40 6.88 -14.51
C VAL A 164 -0.43 7.93 -15.24
N ASN A 165 0.05 8.33 -16.42
CA ASN A 165 -0.61 9.23 -17.36
C ASN A 165 -0.52 8.57 -18.73
N PHE A 166 -1.43 8.90 -19.64
CA PHE A 166 -1.39 8.39 -21.00
C PHE A 166 -1.31 9.53 -21.99
N LYS A 167 -0.70 9.28 -23.14
CA LYS A 167 -0.61 10.23 -24.24
C LYS A 167 -1.21 9.57 -25.46
N LEU A 168 -2.15 10.18 -26.16
CA LEU A 168 -2.72 9.59 -27.38
C LEU A 168 -1.80 9.82 -28.60
N ALA A 169 -2.14 9.21 -29.73
CA ALA A 169 -1.37 9.32 -30.98
C ALA A 169 -1.31 10.75 -31.54
N ASP A 170 -2.28 11.60 -31.20
CA ASP A 170 -2.29 13.03 -31.51
C ASP A 170 -1.26 13.84 -30.69
N GLY A 171 -0.61 13.20 -29.71
CA GLY A 171 0.38 13.79 -28.84
C GLY A 171 -0.20 14.54 -27.63
N GLN A 172 -1.52 14.50 -27.40
CA GLN A 172 -2.14 15.09 -26.21
C GLN A 172 -1.89 14.21 -24.99
N LEU A 173 -1.42 14.82 -23.89
CA LEU A 173 -1.26 14.16 -22.58
C LEU A 173 -2.57 14.23 -21.80
N HIS A 174 -2.97 13.11 -21.21
CA HIS A 174 -4.20 12.93 -20.46
C HIS A 174 -3.97 12.34 -19.06
N CYS A 175 -4.70 12.90 -18.10
CA CYS A 175 -4.71 12.58 -16.68
C CYS A 175 -6.13 12.35 -16.16
N LEU A 176 -7.18 12.54 -16.97
CA LEU A 176 -8.59 12.40 -16.55
C LEU A 176 -8.94 11.07 -15.91
N HIS A 177 -8.23 9.99 -16.26
CA HIS A 177 -8.42 8.67 -15.66
C HIS A 177 -8.04 8.63 -14.17
N ARG A 178 -7.30 9.64 -13.68
CA ARG A 178 -6.95 9.85 -12.27
C ARG A 178 -7.92 10.83 -11.63
N GLN A 179 -8.19 10.63 -10.34
CA GLN A 179 -9.08 11.45 -9.54
C GLN A 179 -8.62 12.93 -9.55
N PHE A 180 -9.51 13.85 -9.92
CA PHE A 180 -9.21 15.28 -9.92
C PHE A 180 -9.46 15.89 -8.53
N LYS A 181 -8.46 16.57 -7.95
CA LYS A 181 -8.49 17.14 -6.59
C LYS A 181 -8.98 18.59 -6.55
N SER A 182 -8.46 19.46 -7.42
CA SER A 182 -8.71 20.90 -7.36
C SER A 182 -8.27 21.58 -8.65
N GLY A 183 -9.05 22.52 -9.17
CA GLY A 183 -8.69 23.32 -10.35
C GLY A 183 -7.92 24.60 -10.05
N ASN A 184 -7.26 24.71 -8.89
CA ASN A 184 -6.66 25.98 -8.45
C ASN A 184 -5.44 26.41 -9.29
N THR A 185 -4.97 25.58 -10.23
CA THR A 185 -3.77 25.87 -11.02
C THR A 185 -3.99 25.94 -12.55
N SER A 186 -5.25 26.01 -13.00
CA SER A 186 -5.58 26.10 -14.44
C SER A 186 -4.84 27.25 -15.15
N GLY A 187 -4.32 27.00 -16.36
CA GLY A 187 -3.85 28.02 -17.31
C GLY A 187 -2.35 28.32 -17.35
N ARG A 188 -1.62 28.38 -16.22
CA ARG A 188 -0.17 28.70 -16.24
C ARG A 188 0.75 27.47 -16.21
N ASN A 189 0.29 26.39 -15.59
CA ASN A 189 1.01 25.11 -15.50
C ASN A 189 0.19 23.96 -16.08
N ALA A 190 -0.71 24.27 -17.03
CA ALA A 190 -1.58 23.29 -17.68
C ALA A 190 -0.72 22.31 -18.51
N GLN A 191 -0.50 21.12 -17.95
CA GLN A 191 0.32 20.07 -18.54
C GLN A 191 -0.54 18.88 -18.98
N CYS A 192 -1.74 18.74 -18.41
CA CYS A 192 -2.59 17.58 -18.59
C CYS A 192 -4.06 17.99 -18.59
N ASP A 193 -4.75 17.81 -19.73
CA ASP A 193 -6.17 18.17 -19.90
C ASP A 193 -6.53 19.61 -19.48
N GLY A 194 -5.59 20.55 -19.61
CA GLY A 194 -5.80 21.95 -19.20
C GLY A 194 -5.49 22.27 -17.73
N TYR A 195 -5.03 21.30 -16.95
CA TYR A 195 -4.70 21.42 -15.52
C TYR A 195 -3.26 21.01 -15.22
N ALA A 196 -2.74 21.37 -14.04
CA ALA A 196 -1.43 20.89 -13.62
C ALA A 196 -1.52 19.40 -13.25
N MET A 197 -0.43 18.65 -13.46
CA MET A 197 -0.39 17.24 -13.05
C MET A 197 -0.62 17.07 -11.53
N SER A 198 -0.22 18.06 -10.73
CA SER A 198 -0.43 18.08 -9.27
C SER A 198 -1.90 18.16 -8.85
N ASP A 199 -2.80 18.55 -9.76
CA ASP A 199 -4.23 18.62 -9.51
C ASP A 199 -4.88 17.21 -9.57
N PHE A 200 -4.14 16.18 -9.97
CA PHE A 200 -4.61 14.79 -10.06
C PHE A 200 -4.03 13.92 -8.94
N ALA A 201 -4.88 13.09 -8.34
CA ALA A 201 -4.57 12.19 -7.23
C ALA A 201 -4.03 10.84 -7.69
N THR A 202 -3.68 10.01 -6.72
CA THR A 202 -3.18 8.65 -6.90
C THR A 202 -4.27 7.59 -6.72
N HIS A 203 -5.53 7.96 -7.00
CA HIS A 203 -6.67 7.07 -7.18
C HIS A 203 -7.25 7.22 -8.60
N TRP A 204 -8.01 6.23 -9.05
CA TRP A 204 -8.75 6.37 -10.30
C TRP A 204 -9.93 7.33 -10.16
N SER A 205 -10.19 8.09 -11.23
CA SER A 205 -11.36 8.96 -11.32
C SER A 205 -12.65 8.15 -11.30
N ALA A 206 -13.71 8.68 -10.70
CA ALA A 206 -15.06 8.12 -10.84
C ALA A 206 -15.51 7.96 -12.32
N PHE A 207 -14.88 8.67 -13.26
CA PHE A 207 -15.16 8.59 -14.69
C PHE A 207 -14.28 7.61 -15.46
N PHE A 208 -13.34 6.94 -14.80
CA PHE A 208 -12.53 5.89 -15.40
C PHE A 208 -13.30 4.55 -15.37
N ALA A 209 -13.40 3.91 -16.55
CA ALA A 209 -14.04 2.62 -16.73
C ALA A 209 -13.12 1.46 -16.31
N GLY A 210 -12.74 1.43 -15.03
CA GLY A 210 -11.85 0.41 -14.47
C GLY A 210 -12.54 -0.61 -13.58
N GLY A 211 -13.62 -0.23 -12.88
CA GLY A 211 -14.27 -1.07 -11.86
C GLY A 211 -13.30 -1.57 -10.77
N SER A 212 -12.35 -0.72 -10.38
CA SER A 212 -11.21 -1.13 -9.56
C SER A 212 -11.45 -0.94 -8.06
N VAL A 213 -10.78 -1.74 -7.23
CA VAL A 213 -10.63 -1.46 -5.79
C VAL A 213 -9.90 -0.14 -5.55
N MET A 214 -9.10 0.35 -6.50
CA MET A 214 -8.44 1.67 -6.49
C MET A 214 -9.38 2.81 -6.93
N TYR A 215 -10.69 2.64 -6.73
CA TYR A 215 -11.80 3.46 -7.24
C TYR A 215 -12.01 3.34 -8.75
N GLY A 216 -12.67 4.33 -9.33
CA GLY A 216 -13.30 4.20 -10.64
C GLY A 216 -14.55 3.35 -10.60
N ASN A 217 -15.37 3.48 -11.64
CA ASN A 217 -16.63 2.75 -11.75
C ASN A 217 -16.50 1.67 -12.81
N SER A 218 -17.38 0.67 -12.73
CA SER A 218 -17.84 0.00 -13.94
C SER A 218 -18.71 0.98 -14.72
N ILE A 219 -18.49 1.08 -16.03
CA ILE A 219 -19.15 2.08 -16.86
C ILE A 219 -19.68 1.43 -18.12
N ASP A 220 -21.00 1.53 -18.32
CA ASP A 220 -21.62 1.18 -19.60
C ASP A 220 -21.79 2.44 -20.44
N ASP A 221 -21.41 2.35 -21.72
CA ASP A 221 -21.70 3.36 -22.73
C ASP A 221 -23.13 3.15 -23.26
N LEU A 222 -24.00 4.14 -23.05
CA LEU A 222 -25.40 4.10 -23.47
C LEU A 222 -25.60 4.77 -24.86
N GLY A 223 -24.50 5.19 -25.49
CA GLY A 223 -24.51 5.96 -26.72
C GLY A 223 -24.86 7.43 -26.50
N ASN A 224 -24.66 8.24 -27.55
CA ASN A 224 -24.96 9.68 -27.57
C ASN A 224 -24.33 10.45 -26.39
N GLY A 225 -23.12 10.05 -25.97
CA GLY A 225 -22.37 10.70 -24.90
C GLY A 225 -22.97 10.51 -23.51
N ARG A 226 -23.80 9.48 -23.29
CA ARG A 226 -24.37 9.12 -21.99
C ARG A 226 -23.76 7.83 -21.46
N PHE A 227 -23.47 7.80 -20.16
CA PHE A 227 -22.80 6.67 -19.51
C PHE A 227 -23.48 6.32 -18.20
N ARG A 228 -23.53 5.03 -17.89
CA ARG A 228 -24.05 4.49 -16.64
C ARG A 228 -22.90 4.03 -15.76
N LEU A 229 -22.69 4.72 -14.65
CA LEU A 229 -21.72 4.38 -13.62
C LEU A 229 -22.37 3.48 -12.58
N TYR A 230 -21.69 2.40 -12.21
CA TYR A 230 -22.08 1.48 -11.14
C TYR A 230 -20.84 0.77 -10.61
N ASN A 231 -20.96 0.09 -9.48
CA ASN A 231 -19.90 -0.78 -8.96
C ASN A 231 -20.52 -1.96 -8.19
N ASN A 232 -20.10 -3.19 -8.48
CA ASN A 232 -20.60 -4.39 -7.83
C ASN A 232 -19.43 -5.35 -7.59
N GLY A 233 -18.86 -5.31 -6.37
CA GLY A 233 -17.73 -6.16 -5.99
C GLY A 233 -16.44 -5.79 -6.73
N PRO A 234 -15.85 -4.61 -6.43
CA PRO A 234 -14.62 -4.18 -7.07
C PRO A 234 -13.47 -5.16 -6.84
N LYS A 235 -12.60 -5.28 -7.84
CA LYS A 235 -11.34 -6.05 -7.79
C LYS A 235 -10.20 -5.24 -8.40
N TYR A 236 -8.98 -5.77 -8.48
CA TYR A 236 -7.96 -5.12 -9.30
C TYR A 236 -8.33 -5.31 -10.78
N SER A 237 -8.49 -4.20 -11.51
CA SER A 237 -8.81 -4.22 -12.94
C SER A 237 -7.68 -4.86 -13.75
N ALA A 238 -7.92 -5.17 -15.03
CA ALA A 238 -6.88 -5.64 -15.93
C ALA A 238 -5.69 -4.67 -16.00
N PHE A 239 -5.98 -3.37 -15.91
CA PHE A 239 -4.96 -2.32 -15.94
C PHE A 239 -4.17 -2.24 -14.63
N ASP A 240 -4.84 -2.34 -13.47
CA ASP A 240 -4.15 -2.45 -12.19
C ASP A 240 -3.20 -3.64 -12.20
N GLN A 241 -3.66 -4.81 -12.66
CA GLN A 241 -2.83 -6.01 -12.72
C GLN A 241 -1.63 -5.88 -13.67
N TYR A 242 -1.72 -5.07 -14.75
CA TYR A 242 -0.54 -4.72 -15.55
C TYR A 242 0.44 -3.86 -14.75
N LEU A 243 -0.04 -2.83 -14.06
CA LEU A 243 0.80 -1.99 -13.18
C LEU A 243 1.39 -2.77 -12.01
N MET A 244 0.70 -3.81 -11.53
CA MET A 244 1.17 -4.75 -10.53
C MET A 244 2.26 -5.70 -11.05
N GLY A 245 2.40 -5.86 -12.37
CA GLY A 245 3.28 -6.86 -12.98
C GLY A 245 2.72 -8.28 -12.95
N LEU A 246 1.39 -8.44 -12.87
CA LEU A 246 0.68 -9.72 -12.88
C LEU A 246 0.05 -10.05 -14.25
N ARG A 247 0.02 -9.08 -15.17
CA ARG A 247 -0.66 -9.20 -16.46
C ARG A 247 0.17 -8.58 -17.58
N ASP A 248 0.27 -9.28 -18.71
CA ASP A 248 0.94 -8.75 -19.91
C ASP A 248 0.07 -7.67 -20.55
N LYS A 249 0.70 -6.64 -21.14
CA LYS A 249 -0.03 -5.53 -21.79
C LYS A 249 -1.03 -6.00 -22.85
N ARG A 250 -0.77 -7.13 -23.54
CA ARG A 250 -1.63 -7.72 -24.58
C ARG A 250 -2.92 -8.32 -24.01
N GLU A 251 -2.93 -8.60 -22.71
CA GLU A 251 -4.09 -9.13 -21.99
C GLU A 251 -4.96 -8.01 -21.38
N VAL A 252 -4.58 -6.74 -21.57
CA VAL A 252 -5.35 -5.58 -21.12
C VAL A 252 -6.17 -5.06 -22.30
N PRO A 253 -7.52 -5.16 -22.26
CA PRO A 253 -8.37 -4.58 -23.29
C PRO A 253 -8.20 -3.06 -23.38
N ALA A 254 -8.66 -2.47 -24.49
CA ALA A 254 -8.83 -1.03 -24.56
C ALA A 254 -9.76 -0.55 -23.44
N MET A 255 -9.40 0.56 -22.83
CA MET A 255 -10.12 1.19 -21.73
C MET A 255 -10.63 2.54 -22.19
N PHE A 256 -11.46 3.17 -21.37
CA PHE A 256 -11.84 4.55 -21.61
C PHE A 256 -12.04 5.34 -20.33
N VAL A 257 -11.96 6.65 -20.48
CA VAL A 257 -12.36 7.63 -19.47
C VAL A 257 -13.41 8.56 -20.07
N ILE A 258 -14.37 9.00 -19.26
CA ILE A 258 -15.32 10.03 -19.65
C ILE A 258 -14.69 11.39 -19.36
N ALA A 259 -14.53 12.22 -20.39
CA ALA A 259 -14.16 13.61 -20.27
C ALA A 259 -15.44 14.47 -20.08
N PRO A 260 -15.67 15.00 -18.87
CA PRO A 260 -16.79 15.91 -18.63
C PRO A 260 -16.53 17.28 -19.26
N SER A 261 -17.60 18.02 -19.59
CA SER A 261 -17.49 19.38 -20.12
C SER A 261 -16.96 20.40 -19.11
N ASP A 262 -17.11 20.12 -17.82
CA ASP A 262 -16.58 20.91 -16.71
C ASP A 262 -15.98 19.96 -15.67
N LEU A 263 -14.68 19.66 -15.80
CA LEU A 263 -13.98 18.75 -14.90
C LEU A 263 -14.05 19.23 -13.45
N ALA A 264 -13.93 20.52 -13.20
CA ALA A 264 -13.86 21.09 -11.86
C ALA A 264 -15.15 20.86 -11.05
N ASN A 265 -16.30 20.81 -11.72
CA ASN A 265 -17.60 20.58 -11.07
C ASN A 265 -18.23 19.22 -11.44
N SER A 266 -17.48 18.33 -12.09
CA SER A 266 -17.99 17.05 -12.60
C SER A 266 -18.21 15.98 -11.53
N GLY A 267 -17.50 16.06 -10.40
CA GLY A 267 -17.41 14.95 -9.44
C GLY A 267 -16.37 13.89 -9.83
N SER A 268 -15.37 14.22 -10.66
CA SER A 268 -14.24 13.31 -10.96
C SER A 268 -13.44 12.92 -9.70
N GLY A 269 -13.50 13.79 -8.69
CA GLY A 269 -12.98 13.58 -7.35
C GLY A 269 -13.82 12.65 -6.46
N ASP A 270 -15.03 12.29 -6.87
CA ASP A 270 -15.96 11.53 -6.05
C ASP A 270 -15.53 10.06 -5.89
N TYR A 271 -16.05 9.43 -4.84
CA TYR A 271 -15.98 7.99 -4.68
C TYR A 271 -16.75 7.25 -5.80
N PRO A 272 -16.41 5.98 -6.08
CA PRO A 272 -17.24 5.16 -6.95
C PRO A 272 -18.66 5.03 -6.42
N GLN A 273 -19.59 4.65 -7.30
CA GLN A 273 -20.96 4.36 -6.87
C GLN A 273 -20.94 3.23 -5.84
N PRO A 274 -21.68 3.35 -4.73
CA PRO A 274 -21.76 2.26 -3.76
C PRO A 274 -22.45 1.04 -4.38
N PRO A 275 -22.21 -0.17 -3.83
CA PRO A 275 -22.86 -1.39 -4.30
C PRO A 275 -24.39 -1.24 -4.43
N GLY A 276 -24.91 -1.63 -5.59
CA GLY A 276 -26.35 -1.52 -5.89
C GLY A 276 -26.87 -0.12 -6.26
N ALA A 277 -26.01 0.91 -6.29
CA ALA A 277 -26.36 2.23 -6.80
C ALA A 277 -25.86 2.44 -8.23
N GLU A 278 -26.57 3.30 -8.97
CA GLU A 278 -26.21 3.66 -10.34
C GLU A 278 -26.39 5.17 -10.55
N LYS A 279 -25.54 5.76 -11.40
CA LYS A 279 -25.61 7.18 -11.79
C LYS A 279 -25.44 7.31 -13.30
N ILE A 280 -26.31 8.10 -13.93
CA ILE A 280 -26.15 8.46 -15.33
C ILE A 280 -25.42 9.79 -15.43
N VAL A 281 -24.39 9.84 -16.28
CA VAL A 281 -23.61 11.05 -16.55
C VAL A 281 -23.50 11.27 -18.06
N SER A 282 -23.10 12.48 -18.44
CA SER A 282 -22.82 12.82 -19.84
C SER A 282 -21.38 13.31 -19.99
N GLY A 283 -20.78 13.04 -21.15
CA GLY A 283 -19.44 13.52 -21.48
C GLY A 283 -18.94 12.95 -22.80
N THR A 284 -17.65 13.15 -23.05
CA THR A 284 -16.96 12.62 -24.23
C THR A 284 -16.16 11.40 -23.84
N ARG A 285 -16.34 10.28 -24.55
CA ARG A 285 -15.51 9.09 -24.36
C ARG A 285 -14.11 9.30 -24.92
N ILE A 286 -13.10 9.01 -24.13
CA ILE A 286 -11.69 8.97 -24.57
C ILE A 286 -11.18 7.55 -24.36
N ASP A 287 -11.01 6.81 -25.45
CA ASP A 287 -10.42 5.48 -25.44
C ASP A 287 -8.90 5.54 -25.38
N PHE A 288 -8.29 4.64 -24.63
CA PHE A 288 -6.83 4.49 -24.53
C PHE A 288 -6.44 3.05 -24.21
N THR A 289 -5.15 2.76 -24.39
CA THR A 289 -4.54 1.43 -24.21
C THR A 289 -3.31 1.51 -23.30
N VAL A 290 -2.77 0.36 -22.93
CA VAL A 290 -1.48 0.31 -22.21
C VAL A 290 -0.34 0.92 -23.06
N ASP A 291 -0.38 0.81 -24.39
CA ASP A 291 0.64 1.43 -25.24
C ASP A 291 0.62 2.96 -25.16
N ASP A 292 -0.54 3.57 -24.89
CA ASP A 292 -0.65 5.02 -24.67
C ASP A 292 -0.05 5.46 -23.33
N VAL A 293 -0.05 4.58 -22.33
CA VAL A 293 0.65 4.78 -21.05
C VAL A 293 2.15 4.59 -21.22
N ILE A 294 2.57 3.55 -21.94
CA ILE A 294 3.98 3.26 -22.26
C ILE A 294 4.62 4.43 -23.01
N ARG A 295 3.86 5.13 -23.85
CA ARG A 295 4.34 6.34 -24.55
C ARG A 295 4.82 7.45 -23.61
N VAL A 296 4.34 7.46 -22.36
CA VAL A 296 4.71 8.46 -21.34
C VAL A 296 5.77 7.91 -20.38
N HIS A 297 5.54 6.71 -19.85
CA HIS A 297 6.33 6.18 -18.73
C HIS A 297 7.36 5.13 -19.15
N GLY A 298 7.38 4.74 -20.42
CA GLY A 298 8.09 3.56 -20.88
C GLY A 298 7.37 2.26 -20.48
N PRO A 299 7.89 1.10 -20.93
CA PRO A 299 7.38 -0.18 -20.49
C PRO A 299 7.63 -0.38 -19.00
N ARG A 300 6.74 -1.13 -18.35
CA ARG A 300 6.95 -1.55 -16.97
C ARG A 300 8.26 -2.35 -16.84
N ASP A 301 9.06 -2.04 -15.83
CA ASP A 301 10.33 -2.71 -15.52
C ASP A 301 10.45 -2.99 -14.01
N PRO A 302 10.55 -4.25 -13.55
CA PRO A 302 10.50 -5.47 -14.36
C PRO A 302 9.11 -5.67 -14.97
N ALA A 303 9.04 -6.29 -16.15
CA ALA A 303 7.78 -6.54 -16.84
C ALA A 303 6.81 -7.43 -16.02
N VAL A 304 7.37 -8.28 -15.15
CA VAL A 304 6.65 -9.17 -14.25
C VAL A 304 7.23 -9.01 -12.85
N GLU A 305 6.37 -8.99 -11.83
CA GLU A 305 6.78 -9.01 -10.42
C GLU A 305 6.64 -10.41 -9.81
N PRO A 306 7.29 -10.68 -8.66
CA PRO A 306 6.92 -11.80 -7.83
C PRO A 306 5.42 -11.75 -7.52
N CYS A 307 4.71 -12.76 -8.00
CA CYS A 307 3.26 -12.83 -7.85
C CYS A 307 2.84 -13.27 -6.44
N HIS A 308 3.76 -13.93 -5.70
CA HIS A 308 3.53 -14.48 -4.36
C HIS A 308 4.16 -13.56 -3.32
N TRP A 309 3.30 -12.92 -2.54
CA TRP A 309 3.68 -11.97 -1.51
C TRP A 309 3.68 -12.61 -0.14
N LYS A 310 4.52 -12.11 0.76
CA LYS A 310 4.50 -12.51 2.16
C LYS A 310 4.10 -11.34 3.05
N ALA A 311 3.08 -11.54 3.87
CA ALA A 311 2.50 -10.51 4.72
C ALA A 311 2.53 -10.91 6.20
N ALA A 312 2.87 -9.98 7.09
CA ALA A 312 2.69 -10.12 8.52
C ALA A 312 1.45 -9.33 8.98
N PHE A 313 0.57 -9.99 9.75
CA PHE A 313 -0.56 -9.34 10.40
C PHE A 313 -0.24 -9.17 11.88
N ALA A 314 -0.34 -7.93 12.36
CA ALA A 314 0.05 -7.58 13.72
C ALA A 314 -1.00 -6.71 14.43
N ILE A 315 -1.18 -6.96 15.73
CA ILE A 315 -1.95 -6.11 16.62
C ILE A 315 -0.98 -5.31 17.48
N VAL A 316 -1.09 -3.98 17.40
CA VAL A 316 -0.36 -3.05 18.24
C VAL A 316 -1.21 -2.71 19.47
N HIS A 317 -0.63 -2.87 20.66
CA HIS A 317 -1.32 -2.64 21.93
C HIS A 317 -0.45 -1.92 22.96
N PRO A 318 -1.03 -1.22 23.96
CA PRO A 318 -0.27 -0.60 25.04
C PRO A 318 0.39 -1.66 25.95
N LYS A 319 1.49 -1.28 26.60
CA LYS A 319 2.30 -2.12 27.49
C LYS A 319 1.53 -3.02 28.48
N ASP A 320 0.48 -2.50 29.09
CA ASP A 320 -0.25 -3.21 30.15
C ASP A 320 -1.69 -3.56 29.74
N ALA A 321 -2.00 -3.50 28.45
CA ALA A 321 -3.32 -3.75 27.89
C ALA A 321 -3.23 -4.64 26.64
N PRO A 322 -2.84 -5.92 26.79
CA PRO A 322 -2.77 -6.84 25.65
C PRO A 322 -4.15 -7.04 25.01
N PRO A 323 -4.21 -7.37 23.70
CA PRO A 323 -5.49 -7.60 23.03
C PRO A 323 -6.22 -8.80 23.62
N SER A 324 -7.55 -8.68 23.63
CA SER A 324 -8.42 -9.80 24.01
C SER A 324 -8.36 -10.94 22.98
N ALA A 325 -8.76 -12.14 23.40
CA ALA A 325 -8.88 -13.28 22.49
C ALA A 325 -9.84 -13.01 21.31
N ALA A 326 -10.89 -12.21 21.54
CA ALA A 326 -11.83 -11.80 20.49
C ALA A 326 -11.17 -10.88 19.44
N GLN A 327 -10.37 -9.91 19.88
CA GLN A 327 -9.60 -9.03 18.99
C GLN A 327 -8.57 -9.81 18.17
N ILE A 328 -7.89 -10.78 18.77
CA ILE A 328 -6.96 -11.67 18.07
C ILE A 328 -7.70 -12.52 17.02
N ALA A 329 -8.83 -13.12 17.40
CA ALA A 329 -9.65 -13.93 16.48
C ALA A 329 -10.19 -13.09 15.31
N LYS A 330 -10.57 -11.83 15.56
CA LYS A 330 -11.00 -10.89 14.53
C LYS A 330 -9.89 -10.63 13.51
N VAL A 331 -8.67 -10.31 13.95
CA VAL A 331 -7.55 -10.10 13.01
C VAL A 331 -7.18 -11.38 12.27
N ASP A 332 -7.27 -12.55 12.92
CA ASP A 332 -7.08 -13.83 12.23
C ASP A 332 -8.14 -14.09 11.15
N ALA A 333 -9.39 -13.66 11.35
CA ALA A 333 -10.43 -13.72 10.34
C ALA A 333 -10.11 -12.81 9.13
N TYR A 334 -9.67 -11.57 9.38
CA TYR A 334 -9.19 -10.67 8.31
C TYR A 334 -8.02 -11.27 7.54
N ARG A 335 -7.03 -11.79 8.27
CA ARG A 335 -5.83 -12.43 7.71
C ARG A 335 -6.18 -13.55 6.74
N LYS A 336 -6.96 -14.53 7.19
CA LYS A 336 -7.41 -15.68 6.38
C LYS A 336 -8.25 -15.23 5.19
N ARG A 337 -9.17 -14.28 5.42
CA ARG A 337 -10.04 -13.77 4.35
C ARG A 337 -9.25 -13.02 3.28
N PHE A 338 -8.14 -12.36 3.65
CA PHE A 338 -7.31 -11.60 2.73
C PHE A 338 -6.57 -12.48 1.73
N GLU A 339 -6.10 -13.67 2.13
CA GLU A 339 -5.49 -14.63 1.19
C GLU A 339 -6.45 -14.99 0.05
N ALA A 340 -7.69 -15.36 0.40
CA ALA A 340 -8.74 -15.69 -0.56
C ALA A 340 -9.19 -14.47 -1.38
N PHE A 341 -9.27 -13.29 -0.74
CA PHE A 341 -9.62 -12.04 -1.40
C PHE A 341 -8.59 -11.68 -2.46
N TYR A 342 -7.31 -11.59 -2.10
CA TYR A 342 -6.25 -11.14 -2.99
C TYR A 342 -6.12 -12.04 -4.22
N ALA A 343 -6.20 -13.35 -4.02
CA ALA A 343 -6.25 -14.32 -5.12
C ALA A 343 -7.43 -14.03 -6.08
N THR A 344 -8.63 -13.87 -5.54
CA THR A 344 -9.83 -13.59 -6.37
C THR A 344 -9.75 -12.22 -7.04
N ALA A 345 -9.27 -11.21 -6.31
CA ALA A 345 -9.19 -9.83 -6.77
C ALA A 345 -8.14 -9.64 -7.88
N THR A 346 -7.19 -10.57 -8.01
CA THR A 346 -6.14 -10.59 -9.04
C THR A 346 -6.40 -11.65 -10.11
N ASP A 347 -7.64 -12.15 -10.26
CA ASP A 347 -7.99 -13.20 -11.22
C ASP A 347 -7.10 -14.46 -11.08
N GLN A 348 -6.76 -14.82 -9.84
CA GLN A 348 -5.88 -15.93 -9.46
C GLN A 348 -4.40 -15.78 -9.89
N ARG A 349 -3.99 -14.58 -10.33
CA ARG A 349 -2.62 -14.31 -10.79
C ARG A 349 -1.68 -13.88 -9.68
N GLY A 350 -2.20 -13.41 -8.56
CA GLY A 350 -1.46 -13.12 -7.35
C GLY A 350 -1.84 -14.07 -6.22
N SER A 351 -0.95 -14.22 -5.25
CA SER A 351 -1.25 -14.87 -3.98
C SER A 351 -0.48 -14.21 -2.84
N ILE A 352 -1.01 -14.30 -1.62
CA ILE A 352 -0.37 -13.80 -0.40
C ILE A 352 -0.29 -14.94 0.60
N ASP A 353 0.88 -15.17 1.17
CA ASP A 353 1.10 -15.95 2.39
C ASP A 353 1.07 -15.03 3.59
N THR A 354 0.12 -15.26 4.50
CA THR A 354 -0.02 -14.50 5.74
C THR A 354 0.51 -15.23 6.97
N THR A 355 1.16 -16.38 6.82
CA THR A 355 1.78 -17.12 7.92
C THR A 355 3.10 -16.47 8.34
N LEU A 356 3.34 -16.40 9.64
CA LEU A 356 4.61 -15.91 10.19
C LEU A 356 5.75 -16.88 9.82
N ALA A 357 5.43 -18.18 9.76
CA ALA A 357 6.35 -19.25 9.43
C ALA A 357 6.80 -19.29 7.95
N ALA A 358 6.11 -18.60 7.02
CA ALA A 358 6.37 -18.67 5.59
C ALA A 358 5.97 -20.02 4.94
N THR A 359 4.85 -20.59 5.34
CA THR A 359 4.39 -21.92 4.91
C THR A 359 3.22 -21.89 3.95
N GLY A 360 2.73 -20.70 3.56
CA GLY A 360 1.60 -20.57 2.64
C GLY A 360 1.97 -21.06 1.24
N ALA A 361 1.18 -21.98 0.67
CA ALA A 361 1.45 -22.58 -0.63
C ALA A 361 1.13 -21.67 -1.83
N GLY A 362 0.38 -20.58 -1.63
CA GLY A 362 -0.12 -19.73 -2.70
C GLY A 362 -1.31 -20.35 -3.45
N THR A 363 -1.47 -19.99 -4.73
CA THR A 363 -2.52 -20.50 -5.62
C THR A 363 -1.91 -21.31 -6.77
N THR A 364 -2.73 -22.02 -7.54
CA THR A 364 -2.26 -22.69 -8.77
C THR A 364 -1.66 -21.70 -9.78
N GLY A 365 -2.25 -20.51 -9.90
CA GLY A 365 -1.77 -19.46 -10.81
C GLY A 365 -0.55 -18.69 -10.28
N CYS A 366 -0.31 -18.77 -8.96
CA CYS A 366 0.84 -18.17 -8.31
C CYS A 366 1.25 -18.97 -7.07
N PRO A 367 2.01 -20.06 -7.23
CA PRO A 367 2.47 -20.88 -6.11
C PRO A 367 3.61 -20.19 -5.37
N ALA A 368 3.77 -20.52 -4.10
CA ALA A 368 4.95 -20.12 -3.34
C ALA A 368 6.22 -20.74 -3.95
N SER A 369 7.27 -19.93 -4.10
CA SER A 369 8.56 -20.39 -4.60
C SER A 369 9.13 -21.47 -3.68
N GLY A 370 9.32 -22.69 -4.22
CA GLY A 370 9.97 -23.79 -3.50
C GLY A 370 9.02 -24.81 -2.84
N ILE A 371 7.70 -24.61 -2.86
CA ILE A 371 6.74 -25.67 -2.52
C ILE A 371 6.34 -26.38 -3.80
N ARG A 372 6.96 -27.54 -4.05
CA ARG A 372 6.49 -28.46 -5.10
C ARG A 372 5.06 -28.86 -4.70
N PRO A 373 4.02 -28.65 -5.52
CA PRO A 373 2.71 -29.22 -5.21
C PRO A 373 2.93 -30.72 -5.04
N ASP A 374 2.54 -31.26 -3.89
CA ASP A 374 2.67 -32.68 -3.59
C ASP A 374 2.11 -33.45 -4.77
N GLY A 375 3.04 -34.04 -5.53
CA GLY A 375 2.72 -34.81 -6.71
C GLY A 375 1.80 -35.91 -6.23
N GLY A 376 0.52 -35.81 -6.60
CA GLY A 376 -0.45 -36.86 -6.36
C GLY A 376 0.20 -38.17 -6.77
N ALA A 377 0.34 -39.07 -5.80
CA ALA A 377 0.95 -40.36 -5.98
C ALA A 377 0.17 -41.12 -7.06
N ALA A 378 0.66 -41.10 -8.29
CA ALA A 378 0.36 -42.14 -9.25
C ALA A 378 1.15 -43.36 -8.79
N GLN A 379 0.43 -44.30 -8.17
CA GLN A 379 0.94 -45.64 -7.88
C GLN A 379 1.40 -46.29 -9.20
N ASP A 380 2.66 -46.71 -9.18
CA ASP A 380 3.29 -47.82 -9.89
C ASP A 380 2.81 -48.15 -11.32
N ALA A 381 3.66 -47.81 -12.29
CA ALA A 381 3.90 -48.69 -13.43
C ALA A 381 5.41 -48.79 -13.68
N ALA A 382 5.90 -50.02 -13.56
CA ALA A 382 7.28 -50.47 -13.63
C ALA A 382 8.10 -49.93 -14.82
N THR A 383 9.37 -49.62 -14.54
CA THR A 383 10.49 -49.56 -15.48
C THR A 383 10.72 -50.93 -16.14
N PRO A 384 11.24 -50.98 -17.39
CA PRO A 384 12.70 -51.02 -17.62
C PRO A 384 13.10 -50.15 -18.84
N GLY A 385 14.29 -49.60 -19.04
CA GLY A 385 15.67 -49.87 -18.64
C GLY A 385 16.56 -49.18 -19.70
N ASP A 386 17.88 -49.16 -19.47
CA ASP A 386 18.95 -48.53 -20.28
C ASP A 386 19.07 -47.00 -20.19
N GLY A 387 20.21 -46.38 -19.90
CA GLY A 387 21.57 -46.87 -19.75
C GLY A 387 22.55 -45.77 -20.19
N GLY A 388 23.40 -45.29 -19.27
CA GLY A 388 24.75 -44.83 -19.61
C GLY A 388 25.13 -43.36 -19.34
N LEU A 389 26.16 -43.21 -18.48
CA LEU A 389 27.39 -42.39 -18.62
C LEU A 389 27.20 -40.87 -18.86
N GLY A 390 27.77 -39.92 -18.12
CA GLY A 390 28.97 -39.86 -17.28
C GLY A 390 29.75 -38.57 -17.63
N GLY A 391 30.21 -37.80 -16.66
CA GLY A 391 31.32 -36.83 -16.83
C GLY A 391 31.02 -35.33 -16.64
N GLU A 392 31.33 -34.83 -15.45
CA GLU A 392 32.08 -33.56 -15.24
C GLU A 392 33.55 -33.97 -14.94
N PRO A 393 34.61 -33.12 -15.06
CA PRO A 393 34.64 -31.77 -14.47
C PRO A 393 35.59 -30.71 -15.10
N ALA A 394 35.71 -29.57 -14.38
CA ALA A 394 36.86 -28.65 -14.25
C ALA A 394 36.89 -27.48 -15.25
N SER A 395 36.81 -26.19 -14.87
CA SER A 395 37.57 -25.33 -13.94
C SER A 395 38.38 -24.32 -14.77
N ASP A 396 38.20 -23.02 -14.56
CA ASP A 396 39.37 -22.13 -14.43
C ASP A 396 39.04 -20.84 -13.66
N ALA A 397 40.04 -20.36 -12.96
CA ALA A 397 40.06 -19.30 -11.96
C ALA A 397 40.74 -18.01 -12.48
N GLY A 398 40.59 -16.92 -11.72
CA GLY A 398 41.38 -15.68 -11.85
C GLY A 398 40.54 -14.45 -11.45
N ASN A 399 40.46 -14.03 -10.17
CA ASN A 399 41.39 -13.16 -9.42
C ASN A 399 41.76 -11.86 -10.20
N ASP A 400 41.58 -10.62 -9.72
CA ASP A 400 42.04 -10.06 -8.45
C ASP A 400 41.40 -8.70 -8.07
N ALA A 401 41.35 -8.46 -6.74
CA ALA A 401 41.67 -7.24 -5.98
C ALA A 401 40.87 -5.91 -6.10
N ASN A 402 40.60 -5.36 -4.91
CA ASN A 402 40.01 -4.05 -4.57
C ASN A 402 40.93 -3.42 -3.46
N PRO A 403 40.64 -2.22 -2.90
CA PRO A 403 40.76 -0.82 -3.37
C PRO A 403 41.88 -0.04 -2.57
N PRO A 404 41.94 1.33 -2.50
CA PRO A 404 41.03 2.13 -1.67
C PRO A 404 40.74 3.60 -2.10
N GLY A 405 39.61 4.15 -1.63
CA GLY A 405 39.52 5.52 -1.08
C GLY A 405 38.94 6.65 -1.96
N GLY A 406 37.95 7.38 -1.40
CA GLY A 406 37.65 8.76 -1.83
C GLY A 406 36.20 9.22 -1.65
N CYS A 407 35.84 9.70 -0.46
CA CYS A 407 34.65 10.50 -0.23
C CYS A 407 34.70 11.82 -1.03
N SER A 408 33.60 12.21 -1.67
CA SER A 408 33.26 13.64 -1.81
C SER A 408 31.76 13.83 -1.91
N CYS A 409 31.22 14.63 -0.98
CA CYS A 409 29.85 15.12 -0.99
C CYS A 409 29.72 16.21 -2.06
N ARG A 410 28.71 16.11 -2.93
CA ARG A 410 28.18 17.26 -3.67
C ARG A 410 26.69 17.35 -3.45
N SER A 411 26.31 18.53 -2.97
CA SER A 411 24.96 19.02 -2.74
C SER A 411 24.13 18.94 -4.02
N ALA A 412 22.95 18.34 -3.91
CA ALA A 412 21.86 18.57 -4.84
C ALA A 412 20.70 19.11 -4.00
N ASP A 413 20.43 20.40 -4.18
CA ASP A 413 19.21 21.05 -3.73
C ASP A 413 18.04 20.38 -4.48
N GLY A 414 17.32 19.51 -3.78
CA GLY A 414 16.10 18.86 -4.26
C GLY A 414 14.93 19.25 -3.35
N GLU A 415 13.96 19.94 -3.92
CA GLU A 415 12.68 20.24 -3.27
C GLU A 415 12.01 18.94 -2.77
N PRO A 416 11.28 18.99 -1.63
CA PRO A 416 10.69 17.80 -1.06
C PRO A 416 9.55 17.26 -1.93
N ALA A 417 9.55 15.94 -2.12
CA ALA A 417 8.48 15.18 -2.77
C ALA A 417 7.12 15.51 -2.14
N ALA A 418 6.18 15.96 -2.97
CA ALA A 418 4.82 16.33 -2.61
C ALA A 418 3.98 15.09 -2.27
N GLY A 419 4.19 14.54 -1.07
CA GLY A 419 3.48 13.36 -0.57
C GLY A 419 2.93 13.56 0.83
N ALA A 420 2.20 14.66 1.11
CA ALA A 420 1.62 14.87 2.46
C ALA A 420 0.38 15.79 2.54
N THR A 421 -0.31 16.13 1.44
CA THR A 421 -1.37 17.17 1.46
C THR A 421 -2.80 16.60 1.48
N TRP A 422 -3.04 15.49 2.20
CA TRP A 422 -4.24 14.66 2.00
C TRP A 422 -5.46 14.96 2.89
N ILE A 423 -5.41 15.90 3.84
CA ILE A 423 -6.44 15.96 4.90
C ILE A 423 -7.26 17.27 4.97
N CYS A 424 -6.93 18.31 4.21
CA CYS A 424 -7.57 19.62 4.40
C CYS A 424 -9.06 19.74 3.99
N PHE A 425 -9.63 18.83 3.19
CA PHE A 425 -10.92 19.13 2.53
C PHE A 425 -12.15 18.37 3.04
N ALA A 426 -12.00 17.22 3.72
CA ALA A 426 -13.17 16.51 4.28
C ALA A 426 -13.86 17.29 5.42
N LEU A 427 -13.13 18.16 6.13
CA LEU A 427 -13.64 18.87 7.31
C LEU A 427 -14.26 20.25 7.00
N LEU A 428 -13.93 20.89 5.88
CA LEU A 428 -14.52 22.19 5.54
C LEU A 428 -16.02 22.04 5.20
N ALA A 429 -16.41 20.92 4.59
CA ALA A 429 -17.81 20.63 4.26
C ALA A 429 -18.68 20.36 5.51
N LEU A 430 -18.15 19.69 6.53
CA LEU A 430 -18.89 19.43 7.78
C LEU A 430 -19.04 20.70 8.65
N ALA A 431 -18.01 21.56 8.70
CA ALA A 431 -18.06 22.82 9.47
C ALA A 431 -19.03 23.84 8.84
N LEU A 432 -19.13 23.88 7.51
CA LEU A 432 -20.06 24.78 6.80
C LEU A 432 -21.54 24.33 6.90
N LEU A 433 -21.81 23.03 7.07
CA LEU A 433 -23.18 22.55 7.34
C LEU A 433 -23.64 22.84 8.78
N ALA A 434 -22.74 22.81 9.76
CA ALA A 434 -23.06 23.15 11.15
C ALA A 434 -23.31 24.66 11.33
N ALA A 435 -22.58 25.52 10.62
CA ALA A 435 -22.74 26.98 10.71
C ALA A 435 -24.03 27.52 10.07
N ARG A 436 -24.68 26.77 9.16
CA ARG A 436 -25.96 27.18 8.54
C ARG A 436 -27.21 26.88 9.38
N ARG A 437 -27.07 26.16 10.50
CA ARG A 437 -28.18 25.87 11.42
C ARG A 437 -27.95 26.48 12.79
N GLY A 438 -27.99 27.81 12.87
CA GLY A 438 -28.17 28.47 14.17
C GLY A 438 -27.67 29.90 14.22
N THR A 439 -28.56 30.86 13.98
CA THR A 439 -28.79 32.05 14.84
C THR A 439 -29.73 33.04 14.15
N THR A 440 -31.02 32.97 14.46
CA THR A 440 -31.92 34.12 14.31
C THR A 440 -31.63 35.11 15.43
N CYS A 441 -30.95 36.21 15.11
CA CYS A 441 -30.62 37.26 16.07
C CYS A 441 -31.80 38.24 16.21
N ARG A 442 -32.44 38.25 17.37
CA ARG A 442 -33.51 39.20 17.75
C ARG A 442 -32.88 40.49 18.26
N ARG A 443 -33.17 41.64 17.62
CA ARG A 443 -32.76 42.97 18.09
C ARG A 443 -33.52 43.38 19.36
N LEU A 444 -32.79 43.86 20.36
CA LEU A 444 -33.33 44.65 21.49
C LEU A 444 -32.91 46.12 21.35
N PRO A 445 -33.71 47.09 21.88
CA PRO A 445 -33.61 48.49 21.50
C PRO A 445 -32.61 49.29 22.35
N ARG A 446 -31.99 50.29 21.71
CA ARG A 446 -31.11 51.29 22.33
C ARG A 446 -31.87 52.16 23.32
N ARG A 447 -31.31 52.37 24.52
CA ARG A 447 -31.59 53.54 25.36
C ARG A 447 -30.41 54.49 25.33
N SER A 448 -30.75 55.77 25.16
CA SER A 448 -29.91 56.96 25.18
C SER A 448 -29.26 57.22 26.54
N LYS A 449 -28.02 57.68 26.52
CA LYS A 449 -27.62 59.00 27.05
C LYS A 449 -26.36 59.47 26.33
#